data_AF-A0A077X5K4-F1
#
_entry.id   AF-A0A077X5K4-F1
#
_cell.length_a   1.000
_cell.length_b   1.000
_cell.length_c   1.000
_cell.angle_alpha   90.00
_cell.angle_beta   90.00
_cell.angle_gamma   90.00
#
_symmetry.space_group_name_H-M   'P 1'
#
loop_
_entity.id
_entity.type
_entity.pdbx_description
1 polymer ?
#
loop_
_entity_poly.entity_id
_entity_poly.type
_entity_poly.pdbx_seq_one_letter_code
_entity_poly.pdbx_strand_id
1 'polypeptide(L)'
;MNKKVCEKFDNVWEVFSDTLTSDKKYEFKTGNFLDSYCGDNNCSTDYGKISAGFLYLFNGLFGVSGLFNSRETSNINVVEYIMIWLCYMLNLKSTQDGSFTNLNNFYKANIENHNKYNSFIELIKKKKELMNISNDKVSKLYKLFKILCEMYTKVDEDNNNCNNYLKDDNQFTKIYKELNNGHDVTNDSSYNQLLSTLSTDYDKLKNECKNILSSQPKGTEQILVQSSVDTSSSSSIGNKLISVLSIFGAIGFLLGIS
;
A
#
# COMPACT_ATOMS: atom_id res chain seq x y z
N MET A 1 1.88 -10.36 -3.64
CA MET A 1 0.79 -9.38 -3.71
C MET A 1 0.16 -9.38 -5.09
N ASN A 2 -1.11 -8.99 -5.21
CA ASN A 2 -1.76 -8.67 -6.48
C ASN A 2 -2.90 -7.65 -6.26
N LYS A 3 -3.42 -7.09 -7.36
CA LYS A 3 -4.50 -6.10 -7.37
C LYS A 3 -5.73 -6.52 -6.56
N LYS A 4 -6.24 -7.75 -6.76
CA LYS A 4 -7.44 -8.25 -6.07
C LYS A 4 -7.28 -8.31 -4.55
N VAL A 5 -6.08 -8.64 -4.07
CA VAL A 5 -5.78 -8.63 -2.62
C VAL A 5 -5.90 -7.20 -2.10
N CYS A 6 -5.27 -6.24 -2.77
CA CYS A 6 -5.28 -4.84 -2.35
C CYS A 6 -6.65 -4.19 -2.44
N GLU A 7 -7.46 -4.50 -3.45
CA GLU A 7 -8.85 -4.04 -3.55
C GLU A 7 -9.69 -4.45 -2.32
N LYS A 8 -9.42 -5.62 -1.72
CA LYS A 8 -10.09 -6.02 -0.47
C LYS A 8 -9.67 -5.13 0.70
N PHE A 9 -8.41 -4.73 0.78
CA PHE A 9 -7.96 -3.80 1.81
C PHE A 9 -8.49 -2.39 1.58
N ASP A 10 -8.51 -1.91 0.32
CA ASP A 10 -9.09 -0.61 -0.05
C ASP A 10 -10.57 -0.52 0.38
N ASN A 11 -11.37 -1.57 0.13
CA ASN A 11 -12.75 -1.64 0.59
C ASN A 11 -12.85 -1.50 2.12
N VAL A 12 -11.97 -2.16 2.89
CA VAL A 12 -11.95 -2.03 4.35
C VAL A 12 -11.61 -0.61 4.76
N TRP A 13 -10.56 0.00 4.19
CA TRP A 13 -10.14 1.36 4.55
C TRP A 13 -11.19 2.41 4.22
N GLU A 14 -12.03 2.18 3.20
CA GLU A 14 -13.11 3.09 2.83
C GLU A 14 -14.19 3.21 3.93
N VAL A 15 -14.49 2.11 4.63
CA VAL A 15 -15.56 2.05 5.62
C VAL A 15 -15.07 1.93 7.06
N PHE A 16 -13.81 1.58 7.26
CA PHE A 16 -13.16 1.43 8.55
C PHE A 16 -11.77 2.07 8.51
N SER A 17 -11.67 3.29 9.04
CA SER A 17 -10.43 4.07 9.00
C SER A 17 -9.31 3.38 9.75
N ASP A 18 -8.12 3.40 9.16
CA ASP A 18 -6.86 2.97 9.76
C ASP A 18 -6.20 4.07 10.62
N THR A 19 -6.95 5.13 10.94
CA THR A 19 -6.53 6.19 11.86
C THR A 19 -7.59 6.40 12.93
N LEU A 20 -7.18 6.97 14.07
CA LEU A 20 -8.10 7.36 15.12
C LEU A 20 -8.50 8.83 14.95
N THR A 21 -9.74 9.15 15.34
CA THR A 21 -10.20 10.53 15.47
C THR A 21 -9.42 11.28 16.57
N SER A 22 -9.58 12.60 16.64
CA SER A 22 -9.00 13.44 17.72
C SER A 22 -9.36 12.91 19.12
N ASP A 23 -10.55 12.34 19.27
CA ASP A 23 -11.07 11.76 20.51
C ASP A 23 -10.62 10.31 20.71
N LYS A 24 -9.62 9.85 19.93
CA LYS A 24 -9.03 8.51 20.01
C LYS A 24 -10.05 7.39 19.79
N LYS A 25 -11.00 7.58 18.86
CA LYS A 25 -12.00 6.57 18.48
C LYS A 25 -11.74 6.10 17.06
N TYR A 26 -12.09 4.84 16.79
CA TYR A 26 -12.15 4.36 15.41
C TYR A 26 -13.34 4.97 14.69
N GLU A 27 -13.10 5.43 13.47
CA GLU A 27 -14.16 5.78 12.54
C GLU A 27 -14.58 4.53 11.76
N PHE A 28 -15.82 4.09 11.96
CA PHE A 28 -16.42 2.94 11.32
C PHE A 28 -17.79 3.34 10.80
N LYS A 29 -17.96 3.33 9.48
CA LYS A 29 -19.25 3.60 8.84
C LYS A 29 -20.14 2.38 9.09
N THR A 30 -21.42 2.60 9.38
CA THR A 30 -22.44 1.55 9.46
C THR A 30 -23.28 1.56 8.18
N GLY A 31 -24.09 0.53 7.95
CA GLY A 31 -24.92 0.40 6.75
C GLY A 31 -24.14 -0.09 5.52
N ASN A 32 -23.09 -0.89 5.71
CA ASN A 32 -22.24 -1.38 4.63
C ASN A 32 -21.95 -2.89 4.73
N PHE A 33 -21.09 -3.39 3.84
CA PHE A 33 -20.80 -4.82 3.74
C PHE A 33 -20.18 -5.41 5.02
N LEU A 34 -19.45 -4.63 5.83
CA LEU A 34 -18.88 -5.09 7.10
C LEU A 34 -19.95 -5.42 8.15
N ASP A 35 -21.15 -4.85 8.07
CA ASP A 35 -22.23 -5.13 9.01
C ASP A 35 -22.61 -6.61 9.04
N SER A 36 -22.50 -7.30 7.90
CA SER A 36 -22.74 -8.75 7.81
C SER A 36 -21.72 -9.60 8.57
N TYR A 37 -20.62 -8.99 9.03
CA TYR A 37 -19.56 -9.62 9.80
C TYR A 37 -19.55 -9.16 11.28
N CYS A 38 -20.50 -8.30 11.67
CA CYS A 38 -20.50 -7.62 12.97
C CYS A 38 -21.06 -8.41 14.15
N GLY A 39 -21.51 -9.66 13.94
CA GLY A 39 -22.17 -10.48 14.96
C GLY A 39 -23.40 -9.80 15.60
N ASP A 40 -23.90 -10.35 16.70
CA ASP A 40 -25.16 -9.89 17.32
C ASP A 40 -25.07 -8.47 17.93
N ASN A 41 -23.86 -7.99 18.19
CA ASN A 41 -23.62 -6.68 18.81
C ASN A 41 -23.38 -5.56 17.80
N ASN A 42 -23.61 -5.80 16.50
CA ASN A 42 -23.49 -4.82 15.42
C ASN A 42 -22.20 -3.97 15.47
N CYS A 43 -21.05 -4.59 15.75
CA CYS A 43 -19.76 -3.89 15.85
C CYS A 43 -19.75 -2.68 16.82
N SER A 44 -20.58 -2.70 17.86
CA SER A 44 -20.65 -1.61 18.86
C SER A 44 -19.34 -1.40 19.61
N THR A 45 -18.49 -2.42 19.70
CA THR A 45 -17.17 -2.35 20.33
C THR A 45 -16.06 -2.22 19.30
N ASP A 46 -14.93 -1.61 19.68
CA ASP A 46 -13.76 -1.49 18.82
C ASP A 46 -13.23 -2.86 18.39
N TYR A 47 -13.30 -3.83 19.30
CA TYR A 47 -12.99 -5.23 19.00
C TYR A 47 -13.92 -5.82 17.94
N GLY A 48 -15.23 -5.55 18.04
CA GLY A 48 -16.22 -5.99 17.05
C GLY A 48 -15.92 -5.45 15.66
N LYS A 49 -15.56 -4.16 15.55
CA LYS A 49 -15.17 -3.51 14.29
C LYS A 49 -13.93 -4.18 13.67
N ILE A 50 -12.89 -4.40 14.47
CA ILE A 50 -11.66 -5.07 14.00
C ILE A 50 -11.95 -6.52 13.59
N SER A 51 -12.78 -7.23 14.35
CA SER A 51 -13.21 -8.60 14.03
C SER A 51 -13.95 -8.66 12.70
N ALA A 52 -14.89 -7.73 12.46
CA ALA A 52 -15.62 -7.67 11.20
C ALA A 52 -14.71 -7.43 10.00
N GLY A 53 -13.78 -6.46 10.10
CA GLY A 53 -12.79 -6.22 9.05
C GLY A 53 -11.90 -7.44 8.78
N PHE A 54 -11.42 -8.10 9.84
CA PHE A 54 -10.64 -9.33 9.75
C PHE A 54 -11.40 -10.45 9.05
N LEU A 55 -12.66 -10.71 9.44
CA LEU A 55 -13.48 -11.76 8.86
C LEU A 55 -13.85 -11.47 7.40
N TYR A 56 -14.05 -10.20 7.04
CA TYR A 56 -14.26 -9.80 5.65
C TYR A 56 -13.02 -10.08 4.79
N LEU A 57 -11.84 -9.63 5.23
CA LEU A 57 -10.59 -9.88 4.52
C LEU A 57 -10.36 -11.39 4.38
N PHE A 58 -10.58 -12.12 5.46
CA PHE A 58 -10.44 -13.56 5.48
C PHE A 58 -11.38 -14.25 4.49
N ASN A 59 -12.69 -14.05 4.61
CA ASN A 59 -13.68 -14.70 3.72
C ASN A 59 -13.53 -14.24 2.27
N GLY A 60 -13.12 -12.99 2.05
CA GLY A 60 -12.92 -12.42 0.72
C GLY A 60 -11.71 -12.97 -0.03
N LEU A 61 -10.67 -13.41 0.70
CA LEU A 61 -9.40 -13.88 0.14
C LEU A 61 -9.26 -15.41 0.22
N PHE A 62 -9.93 -16.03 1.19
CA PHE A 62 -9.90 -17.46 1.48
C PHE A 62 -11.30 -18.06 1.60
N GLY A 63 -12.32 -17.50 0.94
CA GLY A 63 -13.66 -18.10 0.88
C GLY A 63 -14.32 -18.41 2.24
N VAL A 64 -15.52 -18.99 2.18
CA VAL A 64 -16.34 -19.24 3.39
C VAL A 64 -16.00 -20.60 4.04
N SER A 65 -15.40 -21.53 3.30
CA SER A 65 -15.12 -22.88 3.77
C SER A 65 -13.74 -23.05 4.42
N GLY A 66 -12.86 -22.03 4.33
CA GLY A 66 -11.47 -22.13 4.79
C GLY A 66 -10.66 -23.25 4.11
N LEU A 67 -11.22 -24.00 3.16
CA LEU A 67 -10.54 -25.09 2.45
C LEU A 67 -9.58 -24.51 1.42
N PHE A 68 -8.40 -24.10 1.87
CA PHE A 68 -7.32 -23.60 1.01
C PHE A 68 -6.11 -24.49 1.18
N ASN A 69 -5.40 -24.71 0.07
CA ASN A 69 -4.17 -25.46 0.09
C ASN A 69 -3.10 -24.59 0.76
N SER A 70 -2.81 -24.87 2.03
CA SER A 70 -1.80 -24.17 2.85
C SER A 70 -0.37 -24.28 2.32
N ARG A 71 -0.16 -25.05 1.24
CA ARG A 71 1.12 -25.24 0.55
C ARG A 71 1.38 -24.24 -0.58
N GLU A 72 0.41 -23.40 -0.95
CA GLU A 72 0.60 -22.37 -1.97
C GLU A 72 1.21 -21.11 -1.36
N THR A 73 2.36 -20.68 -1.87
CA THR A 73 3.11 -19.50 -1.40
C THR A 73 2.27 -18.21 -1.46
N SER A 74 1.37 -18.06 -2.43
CA SER A 74 0.43 -16.94 -2.52
C SER A 74 -0.48 -16.84 -1.29
N ASN A 75 -0.94 -17.98 -0.76
CA ASN A 75 -1.83 -18.03 0.39
C ASN A 75 -1.10 -17.63 1.68
N ILE A 76 0.17 -18.01 1.81
CA ILE A 76 1.02 -17.65 2.96
C ILE A 76 1.25 -16.13 3.00
N ASN A 77 1.61 -15.51 1.89
CA ASN A 77 1.84 -14.07 1.84
C ASN A 77 0.55 -13.27 2.15
N VAL A 78 -0.61 -13.78 1.73
CA VAL A 78 -1.89 -13.13 2.05
C VAL A 78 -2.19 -13.15 3.56
N VAL A 79 -1.89 -14.26 4.25
CA VAL A 79 -2.00 -14.30 5.72
C VAL A 79 -1.11 -13.25 6.37
N GLU A 80 0.12 -13.08 5.87
CA GLU A 80 1.06 -12.08 6.38
C GLU A 80 0.50 -10.66 6.25
N TYR A 81 -0.17 -10.31 5.15
CA TYR A 81 -0.76 -8.98 5.00
C TYR A 81 -1.96 -8.75 5.92
N ILE A 82 -2.84 -9.74 6.08
CA ILE A 82 -3.96 -9.66 7.03
C ILE A 82 -3.40 -9.48 8.45
N MET A 83 -2.33 -10.17 8.79
CA MET A 83 -1.65 -10.04 10.08
C MET A 83 -1.02 -8.65 10.26
N ILE A 84 -0.35 -8.09 9.24
CA ILE A 84 0.17 -6.72 9.29
C ILE A 84 -0.96 -5.72 9.60
N TRP A 85 -2.08 -5.80 8.86
CA TRP A 85 -3.24 -4.94 9.09
C TRP A 85 -3.82 -5.13 10.50
N LEU A 86 -4.04 -6.38 10.93
CA LEU A 86 -4.62 -6.68 12.23
C LEU A 86 -3.75 -6.18 13.38
N CYS A 87 -2.44 -6.47 13.35
CA CYS A 87 -1.49 -5.98 14.35
C CYS A 87 -1.50 -4.45 14.40
N TYR A 88 -1.47 -3.79 13.24
CA TYR A 88 -1.51 -2.33 13.17
C TYR A 88 -2.78 -1.75 13.78
N MET A 89 -3.95 -2.27 13.36
CA MET A 89 -5.24 -1.80 13.85
C MET A 89 -5.33 -1.93 15.36
N LEU A 90 -4.98 -3.08 15.93
CA LEU A 90 -4.98 -3.29 17.39
C LEU A 90 -4.01 -2.33 18.11
N ASN A 91 -2.86 -2.02 17.51
CA ASN A 91 -1.83 -1.17 18.10
C ASN A 91 -2.22 0.30 18.20
N LEU A 92 -3.17 0.78 17.40
CA LEU A 92 -3.65 2.15 17.49
C LEU A 92 -4.23 2.47 18.88
N LYS A 93 -4.86 1.50 19.55
CA LYS A 93 -5.44 1.66 20.89
C LYS A 93 -4.67 1.00 22.03
N SER A 94 -3.73 0.09 21.75
CA SER A 94 -2.94 -0.59 22.79
C SER A 94 -2.06 0.38 23.61
N THR A 95 -1.80 1.58 23.09
CA THR A 95 -0.98 2.62 23.71
C THR A 95 -1.62 3.32 24.91
N GLN A 96 -2.90 3.10 25.22
CA GLN A 96 -3.63 3.93 26.19
C GLN A 96 -4.17 3.20 27.43
N ASP A 97 -4.80 2.02 27.30
CA ASP A 97 -5.59 1.48 28.41
C ASP A 97 -5.15 0.13 28.95
N GLY A 98 -4.11 -0.51 28.42
CA GLY A 98 -3.68 -1.85 28.86
C GLY A 98 -4.72 -2.97 28.64
N SER A 99 -6.00 -2.65 28.46
CA SER A 99 -7.12 -3.56 28.16
C SER A 99 -7.09 -4.05 26.71
N PHE A 100 -6.52 -3.24 25.81
CA PHE A 100 -6.17 -3.59 24.43
C PHE A 100 -4.76 -4.18 24.32
N THR A 101 -4.25 -4.79 25.40
CA THR A 101 -3.08 -5.65 25.27
C THR A 101 -3.50 -7.02 24.76
N ASN A 102 -2.67 -7.54 23.87
CA ASN A 102 -2.67 -8.89 23.32
C ASN A 102 -3.65 -9.15 22.17
N LEU A 103 -3.08 -9.16 20.96
CA LEU A 103 -3.55 -9.92 19.81
C LEU A 103 -3.82 -11.41 20.17
N ASN A 104 -3.23 -11.95 21.25
CA ASN A 104 -3.65 -13.23 21.84
C ASN A 104 -5.10 -13.23 22.34
N ASN A 105 -5.61 -12.13 22.90
CA ASN A 105 -7.01 -12.04 23.34
C ASN A 105 -7.94 -11.98 22.12
N PHE A 106 -7.53 -11.24 21.07
CA PHE A 106 -8.22 -11.27 19.78
C PHE A 106 -8.27 -12.66 19.18
N TYR A 107 -7.16 -13.37 19.25
CA TYR A 107 -7.06 -14.74 18.80
C TYR A 107 -7.97 -15.66 19.63
N LYS A 108 -7.96 -15.60 20.97
CA LYS A 108 -8.82 -16.43 21.81
C LYS A 108 -10.31 -16.20 21.53
N ALA A 109 -10.73 -14.94 21.40
CA ALA A 109 -12.15 -14.62 21.29
C ALA A 109 -12.70 -14.74 19.85
N ASN A 110 -11.91 -14.50 18.80
CA ASN A 110 -12.37 -14.60 17.40
C ASN A 110 -11.89 -15.85 16.65
N ILE A 111 -10.86 -16.53 17.15
CA ILE A 111 -10.20 -17.61 16.41
C ILE A 111 -10.38 -18.96 17.10
N GLU A 112 -10.11 -19.10 18.41
CA GLU A 112 -10.13 -20.42 19.06
C GLU A 112 -11.50 -21.13 19.07
N ASN A 113 -12.60 -20.38 19.04
CA ASN A 113 -13.96 -20.96 19.14
C ASN A 113 -14.66 -21.20 17.79
N HIS A 114 -14.00 -20.93 16.65
CA HIS A 114 -14.62 -21.06 15.33
C HIS A 114 -14.11 -22.29 14.56
N ASN A 115 -14.78 -23.44 14.76
CA ASN A 115 -14.48 -24.71 14.09
C ASN A 115 -14.48 -24.65 12.55
N LYS A 116 -15.17 -23.66 11.95
CA LYS A 116 -15.28 -23.46 10.50
C LYS A 116 -13.98 -22.98 9.84
N TYR A 117 -13.01 -22.48 10.62
CA TYR A 117 -11.83 -21.80 10.08
C TYR A 117 -10.50 -22.52 10.34
N ASN A 118 -10.51 -23.76 10.86
CA ASN A 118 -9.35 -24.49 11.38
C ASN A 118 -8.06 -24.43 10.54
N SER A 119 -8.14 -24.55 9.22
CA SER A 119 -6.97 -24.50 8.32
C SER A 119 -6.23 -23.16 8.32
N PHE A 120 -6.96 -22.04 8.38
CA PHE A 120 -6.38 -20.70 8.44
C PHE A 120 -5.94 -20.35 9.85
N ILE A 121 -6.67 -20.82 10.85
CA ILE A 121 -6.26 -20.76 12.26
C ILE A 121 -4.87 -21.37 12.43
N GLU A 122 -4.61 -22.52 11.80
CA GLU A 122 -3.29 -23.14 11.78
C GLU A 122 -2.23 -22.28 11.07
N LEU A 123 -2.58 -21.53 10.03
CA LEU A 123 -1.64 -20.59 9.37
C LEU A 123 -1.31 -19.39 10.26
N ILE A 124 -2.31 -18.79 10.91
CA ILE A 124 -2.09 -17.70 11.88
C ILE A 124 -1.25 -18.21 13.05
N LYS A 125 -1.55 -19.40 13.60
CA LYS A 125 -0.75 -20.04 14.65
C LYS A 125 0.71 -20.20 14.23
N LYS A 126 0.97 -20.66 13.00
CA LYS A 126 2.32 -20.79 12.45
C LYS A 126 3.04 -19.45 12.29
N LYS A 127 2.28 -18.36 12.17
CA LYS A 127 2.77 -16.99 12.04
C LYS A 127 2.58 -16.16 13.31
N LYS A 128 2.37 -16.82 14.46
CA LYS A 128 2.19 -16.15 15.75
C LYS A 128 3.37 -15.26 16.13
N GLU A 129 4.58 -15.59 15.67
CA GLU A 129 5.76 -14.76 15.93
C GLU A 129 5.67 -13.36 15.28
N LEU A 130 4.86 -13.17 14.24
CA LEU A 130 4.58 -11.83 13.69
C LEU A 130 3.87 -10.91 14.70
N MET A 131 3.23 -11.50 15.71
CA MET A 131 2.56 -10.78 16.79
C MET A 131 3.55 -10.18 17.80
N ASN A 132 4.80 -10.66 17.83
CA ASN A 132 5.83 -10.21 18.77
C ASN A 132 6.63 -9.01 18.22
N ILE A 133 6.35 -8.58 16.99
CA ILE A 133 6.99 -7.41 16.38
C ILE A 133 6.56 -6.16 17.15
N SER A 134 7.53 -5.31 17.49
CA SER A 134 7.26 -4.07 18.24
C SER A 134 6.31 -3.13 17.49
N ASN A 135 5.50 -2.38 18.24
CA ASN A 135 4.47 -1.50 17.67
C ASN A 135 5.04 -0.49 16.65
N ASP A 136 6.24 0.04 16.90
CA ASP A 136 6.90 0.98 15.99
C ASP A 136 7.25 0.31 14.65
N LYS A 137 7.76 -0.93 14.68
CA LYS A 137 8.07 -1.72 13.49
C LYS A 137 6.81 -2.12 12.74
N VAL A 138 5.75 -2.55 13.43
CA VAL A 138 4.45 -2.86 12.82
C VAL A 138 3.88 -1.64 12.09
N SER A 139 3.91 -0.46 12.73
CA SER A 139 3.43 0.78 12.11
C SER A 139 4.16 1.10 10.81
N LYS A 140 5.47 0.89 10.77
CA LYS A 140 6.26 1.15 9.57
C LYS A 140 6.02 0.10 8.47
N LEU A 141 5.92 -1.19 8.84
CA LEU A 141 5.55 -2.26 7.92
C LEU A 141 4.17 -2.02 7.30
N TYR A 142 3.20 -1.60 8.10
CA TYR A 142 1.85 -1.29 7.64
C TYR A 142 1.84 -0.12 6.65
N LYS A 143 2.59 0.96 6.93
CA LYS A 143 2.75 2.08 6.00
C LYS A 143 3.32 1.63 4.65
N LEU A 144 4.37 0.80 4.67
CA LEU A 144 4.98 0.26 3.46
C LEU A 144 4.01 -0.65 2.68
N PHE A 145 3.28 -1.51 3.38
CA PHE A 145 2.24 -2.37 2.83
C PHE A 145 1.12 -1.56 2.16
N LYS A 146 0.61 -0.51 2.81
CA LYS A 146 -0.45 0.35 2.27
C LYS A 146 -0.02 1.01 0.97
N ILE A 147 1.19 1.59 0.94
CA ILE A 147 1.76 2.17 -0.28
C ILE A 147 1.86 1.14 -1.40
N LEU A 148 2.36 -0.06 -1.10
CA LEU A 148 2.44 -1.12 -2.10
C LEU A 148 1.05 -1.45 -2.66
N CYS A 149 0.02 -1.50 -1.81
CA CYS A 149 -1.33 -1.75 -2.27
C CYS A 149 -1.90 -0.64 -3.15
N GLU A 150 -1.70 0.62 -2.80
CA GLU A 150 -2.07 1.76 -3.64
C GLU A 150 -1.40 1.68 -5.02
N MET A 151 -0.13 1.25 -5.07
CA MET A 151 0.57 1.08 -6.34
C MET A 151 -0.03 -0.06 -7.18
N TYR A 152 -0.39 -1.19 -6.55
CA TYR A 152 -1.03 -2.32 -7.21
C TYR A 152 -2.43 -2.02 -7.73
N THR A 153 -3.24 -1.23 -7.01
CA THR A 153 -4.61 -0.92 -7.47
C THR A 153 -4.63 0.10 -8.61
N LYS A 154 -3.65 1.01 -8.63
CA LYS A 154 -3.53 2.07 -9.65
C LYS A 154 -2.60 1.74 -10.83
N VAL A 155 -2.11 0.49 -10.93
CA VAL A 155 -1.14 0.09 -11.96
C VAL A 155 -1.72 0.19 -13.38
N ASP A 156 -3.01 -0.06 -13.56
CA ASP A 156 -3.70 -0.05 -14.86
C ASP A 156 -4.38 1.29 -15.20
N GLU A 157 -4.38 2.26 -14.28
CA GLU A 157 -5.13 3.51 -14.44
C GLU A 157 -4.39 4.53 -15.34
N ASP A 158 -3.06 4.54 -15.31
CA ASP A 158 -2.23 5.43 -16.11
C ASP A 158 -0.82 4.83 -16.30
N ASN A 159 -0.34 4.75 -17.53
CA ASN A 159 1.04 4.35 -17.85
C ASN A 159 2.09 5.22 -17.13
N ASN A 160 1.78 6.48 -16.83
CA ASN A 160 2.64 7.38 -16.06
C ASN A 160 2.85 6.90 -14.61
N ASN A 161 1.88 6.17 -14.04
CA ASN A 161 2.04 5.59 -12.71
C ASN A 161 3.19 4.59 -12.70
N CYS A 162 3.26 3.69 -13.68
CA CYS A 162 4.36 2.73 -13.81
C CYS A 162 5.73 3.41 -13.99
N ASN A 163 5.82 4.47 -14.79
CA ASN A 163 7.05 5.26 -14.91
C ASN A 163 7.51 5.82 -13.55
N ASN A 164 6.58 6.28 -12.71
CA ASN A 164 6.90 6.77 -11.38
C ASN A 164 7.29 5.64 -10.41
N TYR A 165 6.61 4.49 -10.47
CA TYR A 165 6.88 3.35 -9.61
C TYR A 165 8.23 2.69 -9.89
N LEU A 166 8.76 2.85 -11.10
CA LEU A 166 10.09 2.34 -11.46
C LEU A 166 11.25 3.21 -10.97
N LYS A 167 11.01 4.48 -10.60
CA LYS A 167 12.06 5.38 -10.09
C LYS A 167 12.64 4.88 -8.78
N ASP A 168 13.96 4.97 -8.61
CA ASP A 168 14.66 4.48 -7.41
C ASP A 168 14.36 5.28 -6.14
N ASP A 169 13.73 6.45 -6.26
CA ASP A 169 13.39 7.37 -5.17
C ASP A 169 11.87 7.52 -4.96
N ASN A 170 11.05 6.60 -5.47
CA ASN A 170 9.62 6.66 -5.17
C ASN A 170 9.32 6.43 -3.67
N GLN A 171 8.06 6.62 -3.28
CA GLN A 171 7.67 6.57 -1.86
C GLN A 171 7.95 5.22 -1.19
N PHE A 172 7.75 4.10 -1.91
CA PHE A 172 8.04 2.77 -1.38
C PHE A 172 9.54 2.62 -1.10
N THR A 173 10.40 2.97 -2.06
CA THR A 173 11.85 2.80 -1.90
C THR A 173 12.43 3.71 -0.82
N LYS A 174 11.91 4.93 -0.67
CA LYS A 174 12.29 5.86 0.41
C LYS A 174 12.02 5.26 1.78
N ILE A 175 10.78 4.81 2.02
CA ILE A 175 10.39 4.21 3.31
C ILE A 175 11.11 2.88 3.55
N TYR A 176 11.28 2.05 2.51
CA TYR A 176 12.02 0.80 2.62
C TYR A 176 13.48 1.03 3.04
N LYS A 177 14.16 2.04 2.46
CA LYS A 177 15.54 2.41 2.85
C LYS A 177 15.62 2.88 4.30
N GLU A 178 14.68 3.71 4.75
CA GLU A 178 14.60 4.12 6.16
C GLU A 178 14.44 2.91 7.10
N LEU A 179 13.63 1.93 6.69
CA LEU A 179 13.40 0.70 7.43
C LEU A 179 14.62 -0.22 7.48
N ASN A 180 15.42 -0.22 6.43
CA ASN A 180 16.61 -1.07 6.30
C ASN A 180 17.87 -0.46 6.93
N ASN A 181 17.95 0.87 7.01
CA ASN A 181 19.12 1.59 7.56
C ASN A 181 19.04 1.83 9.09
N GLY A 182 17.90 1.54 9.71
CA GLY A 182 17.57 1.99 11.07
C GLY A 182 17.75 1.00 12.21
N HIS A 183 18.25 -0.22 12.00
CA HIS A 183 18.44 -1.17 13.11
C HIS A 183 19.54 -2.19 12.84
N ASP A 184 20.23 -2.54 13.91
CA ASP A 184 20.93 -3.81 14.12
C ASP A 184 20.09 -4.94 13.48
N VAL A 185 20.52 -5.45 12.32
CA VAL A 185 19.88 -6.55 11.57
C VAL A 185 19.92 -7.87 12.36
N THR A 186 20.39 -7.83 13.60
CA THR A 186 20.54 -8.95 14.51
C THR A 186 19.18 -9.39 15.08
N ASN A 187 18.68 -10.50 14.54
CA ASN A 187 17.79 -11.52 15.15
C ASN A 187 16.25 -11.39 15.13
N ASP A 188 15.61 -10.34 14.62
CA ASP A 188 14.15 -10.34 14.45
C ASP A 188 13.73 -10.98 13.11
N SER A 189 13.73 -12.31 13.08
CA SER A 189 13.44 -13.10 11.88
C SER A 189 12.06 -12.82 11.29
N SER A 190 11.07 -12.54 12.14
CA SER A 190 9.68 -12.26 11.76
C SER A 190 9.54 -10.92 11.05
N TYR A 191 10.12 -9.85 11.59
CA TYR A 191 10.12 -8.54 10.95
C TYR A 191 10.84 -8.58 9.60
N ASN A 192 12.03 -9.17 9.55
CA ASN A 192 12.82 -9.29 8.31
C ASN A 192 12.11 -10.13 7.25
N GLN A 193 11.38 -11.17 7.67
CA GLN A 193 10.54 -11.96 6.77
C GLN A 193 9.46 -11.09 6.12
N LEU A 194 8.70 -10.31 6.89
CA LEU A 194 7.65 -9.45 6.34
C LEU A 194 8.21 -8.37 5.40
N LEU A 195 9.33 -7.76 5.78
CA LEU A 195 10.00 -6.76 4.96
C LEU A 195 10.48 -7.36 3.63
N SER A 196 11.02 -8.59 3.66
CA SER A 196 11.42 -9.34 2.47
C SER A 196 10.23 -9.70 1.58
N THR A 197 9.10 -10.14 2.16
CA THR A 197 7.87 -10.41 1.42
C THR A 197 7.41 -9.15 0.67
N LEU A 198 7.32 -8.00 1.35
CA LEU A 198 6.91 -6.73 0.74
C LEU A 198 7.88 -6.29 -0.37
N SER A 199 9.19 -6.42 -0.17
CA SER A 199 10.20 -6.11 -1.18
C SER A 199 10.06 -6.99 -2.42
N THR A 200 9.90 -8.30 -2.21
CA THR A 200 9.74 -9.27 -3.29
C THR A 200 8.51 -8.98 -4.14
N ASP A 201 7.42 -8.57 -3.50
CA ASP A 201 6.20 -8.21 -4.22
C ASP A 201 6.30 -6.86 -4.92
N TYR A 202 7.00 -5.89 -4.35
CA TYR A 202 7.34 -4.67 -5.05
C TYR A 202 8.20 -4.94 -6.30
N ASP A 203 9.17 -5.84 -6.25
CA ASP A 203 9.95 -6.24 -7.44
C ASP A 203 9.09 -6.91 -8.52
N LYS A 204 8.08 -7.70 -8.12
CA LYS A 204 7.10 -8.25 -9.06
C LYS A 204 6.29 -7.14 -9.72
N LEU A 205 5.81 -6.16 -8.96
CA LEU A 205 5.09 -5.00 -9.48
C LEU A 205 5.97 -4.21 -10.48
N LYS A 206 7.25 -4.00 -10.17
CA LYS A 206 8.19 -3.35 -11.10
C LYS A 206 8.28 -4.12 -12.42
N ASN A 207 8.35 -5.45 -12.37
CA ASN A 207 8.41 -6.27 -13.59
C ASN A 207 7.10 -6.21 -14.38
N GLU A 208 5.96 -6.22 -13.71
CA GLU A 208 4.65 -6.01 -14.33
C GLU A 208 4.59 -4.65 -15.04
N CYS A 209 5.01 -3.58 -14.38
CA CYS A 209 5.12 -2.25 -14.99
C CYS A 209 6.03 -2.21 -16.21
N LYS A 210 7.20 -2.86 -16.18
CA LYS A 210 8.09 -2.96 -17.34
C LYS A 210 7.41 -3.65 -18.52
N ASN A 211 6.60 -4.68 -18.25
CA ASN A 211 5.85 -5.41 -19.28
C ASN A 211 4.72 -4.56 -19.87
N ILE A 212 4.00 -3.79 -19.04
CA ILE A 212 2.96 -2.87 -19.49
C ILE A 212 3.55 -1.80 -20.42
N LEU A 213 4.68 -1.22 -20.03
CA LEU A 213 5.38 -0.20 -20.82
C LEU A 213 5.98 -0.76 -22.11
N SER A 214 6.46 -2.01 -22.12
CA SER A 214 7.04 -2.65 -23.30
C SER A 214 5.99 -3.17 -24.29
N SER A 215 4.80 -3.51 -23.82
CA SER A 215 3.68 -3.99 -24.65
C SER A 215 2.94 -2.87 -25.38
N GLN A 216 3.32 -1.61 -25.16
CA GLN A 216 2.74 -0.49 -25.89
C GLN A 216 3.17 -0.54 -27.37
N PRO A 217 2.24 -0.34 -28.32
CA PRO A 217 2.63 -0.16 -29.71
C PRO A 217 3.57 1.05 -29.79
N LYS A 218 4.72 0.89 -30.45
CA LYS A 218 5.63 2.00 -30.76
C LYS A 218 4.92 2.97 -31.71
N GLY A 219 4.12 3.87 -31.15
CA GLY A 219 3.31 4.84 -31.86
C GLY A 219 3.63 6.24 -31.39
N THR A 220 4.52 6.90 -32.14
CA THR A 220 4.99 8.28 -32.01
C THR A 220 5.93 8.52 -30.82
N GLU A 221 7.21 8.64 -31.15
CA GLU A 221 8.18 9.41 -30.37
C GLU A 221 7.58 10.78 -30.03
N GLN A 222 7.03 10.94 -28.82
CA GLN A 222 7.09 12.24 -28.18
C GLN A 222 8.53 12.39 -27.73
N ILE A 223 9.25 13.17 -28.53
CA ILE A 223 10.59 13.73 -28.30
C ILE A 223 10.81 13.95 -26.80
N LEU A 224 11.49 13.00 -26.14
CA LEU A 224 12.13 13.26 -24.87
C LEU A 224 13.39 14.04 -25.21
N VAL A 225 13.29 15.36 -25.06
CA VAL A 225 14.35 16.31 -25.32
C VAL A 225 15.65 15.86 -24.63
N GLN A 226 16.62 15.63 -25.50
CA GLN A 226 18.06 15.51 -25.30
C GLN A 226 18.58 16.27 -24.07
N SER A 227 19.21 15.56 -23.11
CA SER A 227 20.19 16.16 -22.21
C SER A 227 21.32 15.18 -21.88
N SER A 228 22.21 14.97 -22.84
CA SER A 228 23.63 14.63 -22.60
C SER A 228 24.34 14.50 -23.94
N VAL A 229 24.72 15.63 -24.54
CA VAL A 229 25.82 15.65 -25.51
C VAL A 229 26.97 16.27 -24.76
N ASP A 230 27.83 15.41 -24.24
CA ASP A 230 29.19 15.81 -23.91
C ASP A 230 29.94 16.08 -25.22
N THR A 231 30.44 17.30 -25.23
CA THR A 231 31.22 18.03 -26.22
C THR A 231 32.46 17.26 -26.68
N SER A 232 32.65 17.15 -28.00
CA SER A 232 33.98 17.01 -28.63
C SER A 232 34.05 17.87 -29.89
N SER A 233 34.57 19.08 -29.68
CA SER A 233 35.32 19.98 -30.58
C SER A 233 35.08 20.02 -32.11
N SER A 234 34.73 21.24 -32.51
CA SER A 234 35.19 22.05 -33.66
C SER A 234 34.81 21.66 -35.09
N SER A 235 34.01 22.53 -35.72
CA SER A 235 34.35 23.09 -37.03
C SER A 235 33.63 24.43 -37.23
N SER A 236 34.40 25.42 -37.70
CA SER A 236 34.05 26.82 -37.94
C SER A 236 33.28 27.05 -39.25
N ILE A 237 32.85 28.31 -39.44
CA ILE A 237 32.36 28.99 -40.66
C ILE A 237 30.82 29.06 -40.68
N GLY A 238 30.15 30.22 -40.81
CA GLY A 238 30.58 31.59 -41.07
C GLY A 238 29.35 32.51 -41.06
N ASN A 239 29.59 33.80 -40.80
CA ASN A 239 28.59 34.86 -40.66
C ASN A 239 27.55 34.93 -41.78
N LYS A 240 26.28 35.19 -41.42
CA LYS A 240 25.38 36.00 -42.25
C LYS A 240 24.44 36.85 -41.39
N LEU A 241 24.69 38.15 -41.46
CA LEU A 241 23.80 39.24 -41.07
C LEU A 241 22.47 39.15 -41.83
N ILE A 242 21.35 39.32 -41.13
CA ILE A 242 20.21 40.10 -41.64
C ILE A 242 19.68 40.96 -40.49
N SER A 243 19.84 42.27 -40.67
CA SER A 243 19.18 43.34 -39.92
C SER A 243 17.94 43.75 -40.70
N VAL A 244 16.75 43.73 -40.09
CA VAL A 244 15.61 44.58 -40.53
C VAL A 244 14.75 45.00 -39.32
N LEU A 245 14.99 46.24 -38.92
CA LEU A 245 14.06 47.34 -38.62
C LEU A 245 12.61 47.08 -38.13
N SER A 246 12.37 47.63 -36.92
CA SER A 246 11.17 48.20 -36.31
C SER A 246 10.02 48.66 -37.21
N ILE A 247 8.77 48.47 -36.75
CA ILE A 247 7.74 49.54 -36.72
C ILE A 247 6.89 49.42 -35.44
N PHE A 248 6.74 50.54 -34.75
CA PHE A 248 5.85 50.80 -33.62
C PHE A 248 4.37 50.71 -34.02
N GLY A 249 3.53 50.15 -33.14
CA GLY A 249 2.08 50.23 -33.23
C GLY A 249 1.48 50.51 -31.85
N ALA A 250 1.50 51.77 -31.44
CA ALA A 250 0.67 52.28 -30.34
C ALA A 250 -0.72 52.60 -30.88
N ILE A 251 -1.76 52.06 -30.24
CA ILE A 251 -3.17 52.51 -30.15
C ILE A 251 -3.74 51.61 -29.03
N GLY A 252 -4.49 52.04 -28.01
CA GLY A 252 -5.15 53.29 -27.68
C GLY A 252 -6.22 52.92 -26.64
N PHE A 253 -6.32 53.74 -25.60
CA PHE A 253 -7.32 53.70 -24.51
C PHE A 253 -8.72 53.25 -24.91
N LEU A 254 -9.39 52.47 -24.05
CA LEU A 254 -10.76 52.74 -23.62
C LEU A 254 -11.02 52.28 -22.18
N LEU A 255 -11.37 53.25 -21.34
CA LEU A 255 -12.01 53.16 -20.02
C LEU A 255 -13.53 52.95 -20.18
N GLY A 256 -14.16 52.35 -19.17
CA GLY A 256 -15.62 52.36 -18.94
C GLY A 256 -16.04 51.07 -18.22
N ILE A 257 -16.15 51.04 -16.88
CA ILE A 257 -17.28 51.50 -16.06
C ILE A 257 -18.63 50.98 -16.57
N SER A 258 -19.11 49.90 -15.93
CA SER A 258 -20.39 49.84 -15.24
C SER A 258 -20.33 48.81 -14.12
#